data_AF-A0AAV5A6P7-F1
#
_entry.id   AF-A0AAV5A6P7-F1
#
_cell.length_a   1.000
_cell.length_b   1.000
_cell.length_c   1.000
_cell.angle_alpha   90.00
_cell.angle_beta   90.00
_cell.angle_gamma   90.00
#
_symmetry.space_group_name_H-M   'P 1'
#
loop_
_entity.id
_entity.type
_entity.pdbx_description
1 polymer ?
#
loop_
_entity_poly.entity_id
_entity_poly.type
_entity_poly.pdbx_seq_one_letter_code
_entity_poly.pdbx_strand_id
1 'polypeptide(L)'
;MSLLGDCAGCDRVHLNLSTFYPVIAWVAEFTRLEHQDHPALLHHIDDAPMKARVDSEILADGSEACVINYGMMMHKMSTTDTLPSSKPPSNSLLSRRVKPPPPLKSPPLYRWWHKNPSVREKAYLRRRISREGHLLPLLLGTGIALLLELYATSVSHRTCFHYRGRPIYDFGIYRGAIRVEGDRTLAYFDPIHDQGRLMPERFQDPKNHFWLYFTTEDTKEEIFLDLGLFVYGFRPQVIDADYYLSKEDLVSAKRKIAKLMDVPPEHRRFIDPYAPALLADKPELENMYIRGFLLHKKKEKFSILRNEELLAGLAEVSRVPNRSANEPRWRFSQNSVNALGKFMLTADNHARTLKDMQWELRILFDTIWNGTRIVKHVLIDETWRHFPEPLIDLSRWELDTD
;
A
#
# COMPACT_ATOMS: atom_id res chain seq x y z
N MET A 1 -5.61 -11.98 -30.27
CA MET A 1 -6.92 -11.39 -29.93
C MET A 1 -6.66 -9.94 -29.50
N SER A 2 -6.98 -8.93 -30.32
CA SER A 2 -6.89 -7.55 -29.82
C SER A 2 -8.13 -7.27 -28.97
N LEU A 3 -7.95 -7.17 -27.65
CA LEU A 3 -9.03 -6.71 -26.76
C LEU A 3 -9.48 -5.27 -27.11
N LEU A 4 -8.65 -4.53 -27.87
CA LEU A 4 -8.84 -3.15 -28.28
C LEU A 4 -9.42 -2.96 -29.69
N GLY A 5 -9.94 -4.01 -30.35
CA GLY A 5 -10.53 -3.84 -31.69
C GLY A 5 -11.59 -2.73 -31.73
N ASP A 6 -11.51 -1.87 -32.73
CA ASP A 6 -12.40 -0.74 -32.99
C ASP A 6 -13.84 -1.21 -33.19
N CYS A 7 -14.62 -1.27 -32.11
CA CYS A 7 -16.07 -1.40 -32.19
C CYS A 7 -16.64 -0.03 -32.58
N ALA A 8 -16.74 0.24 -33.88
CA ALA A 8 -17.54 1.34 -34.40
C ALA A 8 -19.02 1.02 -34.13
N GLY A 9 -19.64 1.67 -33.14
CA GLY A 9 -21.06 1.53 -32.81
C GLY A 9 -21.39 1.02 -31.40
N CYS A 10 -20.40 0.72 -30.56
CA CYS A 10 -20.66 0.45 -29.14
C CYS A 10 -20.92 1.78 -28.40
N ASP A 11 -22.07 1.94 -27.73
CA ASP A 11 -22.29 3.03 -26.77
C ASP A 11 -21.28 2.87 -25.62
N ARG A 12 -20.18 3.63 -25.69
CA ARG A 12 -19.11 3.59 -24.70
C ARG A 12 -19.54 4.44 -23.51
N VAL A 13 -19.69 3.80 -22.35
CA VAL A 13 -19.80 4.54 -21.10
C VAL A 13 -18.40 5.10 -20.78
N HIS A 14 -18.30 6.42 -20.80
CA HIS A 14 -17.04 7.12 -20.52
C HIS A 14 -16.92 7.39 -19.02
N LEU A 15 -16.02 6.68 -18.34
CA LEU A 15 -15.74 6.93 -16.92
C LEU A 15 -14.64 7.97 -16.78
N ASN A 16 -14.91 9.09 -16.13
CA ASN A 16 -13.88 10.08 -15.83
C ASN A 16 -12.96 9.54 -14.71
N LEU A 17 -11.68 9.33 -15.02
CA LEU A 17 -10.67 8.87 -14.06
C LEU A 17 -10.55 9.82 -12.86
N SER A 18 -10.71 11.12 -13.05
CA SER A 18 -10.62 12.12 -11.98
C SER A 18 -11.74 11.99 -10.94
N THR A 19 -12.91 11.45 -11.32
CA THR A 19 -14.01 11.20 -10.37
C THR A 19 -14.05 9.74 -9.91
N PHE A 20 -13.43 8.83 -10.66
CA PHE A 20 -13.44 7.39 -10.36
C PHE A 20 -12.22 6.91 -9.54
N TYR A 21 -11.09 7.60 -9.55
CA TYR A 21 -9.90 7.19 -8.78
C TYR A 21 -10.16 6.95 -7.27
N PRO A 22 -11.13 7.60 -6.61
CA PRO A 22 -11.47 7.28 -5.24
C PRO A 22 -11.93 5.83 -5.04
N VAL A 23 -12.69 5.29 -6.00
CA VAL A 23 -13.11 3.88 -6.01
C VAL A 23 -11.89 2.99 -6.17
N ILE A 24 -10.94 3.36 -7.05
CA ILE A 24 -9.68 2.64 -7.25
C ILE A 24 -8.88 2.57 -5.94
N ALA A 25 -8.80 3.69 -5.21
CA ALA A 25 -8.14 3.75 -3.92
C ALA A 25 -8.82 2.84 -2.89
N TRP A 26 -10.16 2.82 -2.88
CA TRP A 26 -10.96 1.97 -2.01
C TRP A 26 -10.77 0.48 -2.28
N VAL A 27 -10.66 0.08 -3.54
CA VAL A 27 -10.36 -1.32 -3.90
C VAL A 27 -9.05 -1.78 -3.27
N ALA A 28 -7.98 -0.99 -3.39
CA ALA A 28 -6.70 -1.32 -2.79
C ALA A 28 -6.74 -1.29 -1.26
N GLU A 29 -7.39 -0.26 -0.69
CA GLU A 29 -7.45 -0.06 0.75
C GLU A 29 -8.29 -1.14 1.45
N PHE A 30 -9.41 -1.56 0.86
CA PHE A 30 -10.28 -2.58 1.44
C PHE A 30 -9.52 -3.88 1.69
N THR A 31 -8.78 -4.37 0.70
CA THR A 31 -7.99 -5.60 0.85
C THR A 31 -6.83 -5.42 1.81
N ARG A 32 -6.19 -4.25 1.80
CA ARG A 32 -5.16 -3.92 2.80
C ARG A 32 -5.69 -4.01 4.23
N LEU A 33 -6.94 -3.57 4.47
CA LEU A 33 -7.61 -3.71 5.77
C LEU A 33 -7.91 -5.17 6.15
N GLU A 34 -7.99 -6.09 5.18
CA GLU A 34 -8.21 -7.53 5.44
C GLU A 34 -6.92 -8.29 5.79
N HIS A 35 -5.77 -7.82 5.30
CA HIS A 35 -4.47 -8.50 5.47
C HIS A 35 -3.53 -7.78 6.44
N GLN A 36 -4.07 -7.26 7.54
CA GLN A 36 -3.32 -6.48 8.53
C GLN A 36 -2.54 -7.36 9.51
N ASP A 37 -1.69 -8.24 8.97
CA ASP A 37 -0.80 -9.11 9.74
C ASP A 37 0.59 -8.49 9.87
N HIS A 38 0.67 -7.17 10.09
CA HIS A 38 1.95 -6.50 10.24
C HIS A 38 2.56 -6.87 11.61
N PRO A 39 3.77 -7.48 11.68
CA PRO A 39 4.34 -7.97 12.94
C PRO A 39 4.40 -6.88 14.01
N ALA A 40 4.81 -5.65 13.65
CA ALA A 40 4.87 -4.52 14.59
C ALA A 40 3.53 -4.15 15.24
N LEU A 41 2.38 -4.52 14.65
CA LEU A 41 1.06 -4.29 15.26
C LEU A 41 0.68 -5.37 16.28
N LEU A 42 1.39 -6.49 16.31
CA LEU A 42 1.17 -7.57 17.29
C LEU A 42 1.82 -7.26 18.64
N HIS A 43 2.67 -6.24 18.70
CA HIS A 43 3.33 -5.80 19.92
C HIS A 43 2.56 -4.65 20.56
N HIS A 44 2.54 -4.64 21.88
CA HIS A 44 1.98 -3.51 22.63
C HIS A 44 2.89 -2.30 22.46
N ILE A 45 2.36 -1.16 22.02
CA ILE A 45 3.11 0.10 22.05
C ILE A 45 3.23 0.49 23.52
N ASP A 46 4.42 0.40 24.10
CA ASP A 46 4.60 0.66 25.53
C ASP A 46 4.35 2.16 25.80
N ASP A 47 3.28 2.44 26.54
CA ASP A 47 2.81 3.80 26.88
C ASP A 47 3.55 4.37 28.09
N ALA A 48 4.46 3.60 28.70
CA ALA A 48 5.31 4.11 29.75
C ALA A 48 6.08 5.33 29.21
N PRO A 49 6.13 6.46 29.95
CA PRO A 49 6.96 7.59 29.55
C PRO A 49 8.36 7.03 29.37
N MET A 50 8.89 7.04 28.13
CA MET A 50 10.24 6.55 27.85
C MET A 50 11.12 7.09 28.95
N LYS A 51 11.65 6.21 29.81
CA LYS A 51 12.56 6.61 30.88
C LYS A 51 13.58 7.52 30.20
N ALA A 52 13.68 8.75 30.71
CA ALA A 52 14.33 9.84 30.00
C ALA A 52 15.64 9.39 29.36
N ARG A 53 15.71 9.51 28.02
CA ARG A 53 16.79 9.05 27.12
C ARG A 53 16.82 7.53 26.89
N VAL A 54 16.16 7.11 25.82
CA VAL A 54 16.88 6.26 24.86
C VAL A 54 17.43 7.25 23.85
N ASP A 55 18.75 7.42 23.85
CA ASP A 55 19.44 8.23 22.85
C ASP A 55 19.12 7.65 21.45
N SER A 56 19.10 8.47 20.41
CA SER A 56 19.01 7.96 19.04
C SER A 56 20.07 6.87 18.85
N GLU A 57 19.70 5.72 18.30
CA GLU A 57 20.66 4.67 18.02
C GLU A 57 21.35 4.99 16.69
N ILE A 58 22.68 4.96 16.70
CA ILE A 58 23.49 5.00 15.49
C ILE A 58 23.46 3.61 14.87
N LEU A 59 22.88 3.52 13.69
CA LEU A 59 22.76 2.32 12.88
C LEU A 59 24.12 1.91 12.30
N ALA A 60 24.22 0.67 11.84
CA ALA A 60 25.46 0.12 11.28
C ALA A 60 26.01 0.89 10.07
N ASP A 61 25.14 1.64 9.37
CA ASP A 61 25.51 2.51 8.25
C ASP A 61 25.88 3.96 8.67
N GLY A 62 25.85 4.25 9.97
CA GLY A 62 26.14 5.56 10.54
C GLY A 62 24.96 6.52 10.58
N SER A 63 23.78 6.12 10.11
CA SER A 63 22.55 6.92 10.25
C SER A 63 22.00 6.83 11.69
N GLU A 64 21.29 7.86 12.15
CA GLU A 64 20.68 7.88 13.48
C GLU A 64 19.16 7.71 13.36
N ALA A 65 18.56 6.89 14.23
CA ALA A 65 17.11 6.70 14.31
C ALA A 65 16.63 6.81 15.78
N CYS A 66 15.39 7.28 16.05
CA CYS A 66 14.82 6.92 17.37
C CYS A 66 14.41 5.46 17.31
N VAL A 67 14.51 4.83 18.45
CA VAL A 67 13.92 3.53 18.68
C VAL A 67 12.56 3.76 19.35
N ILE A 68 11.48 3.38 18.66
CA ILE A 68 10.19 3.17 19.32
C ILE A 68 10.20 1.74 19.84
N ASN A 69 10.26 1.59 21.16
CA ASN A 69 10.29 0.27 21.78
C ASN A 69 8.86 -0.29 21.78
N TYR A 70 8.63 -1.31 20.96
CA TYR A 70 7.42 -2.10 21.02
C TYR A 70 7.61 -3.11 22.15
N GLY A 71 6.72 -3.07 23.15
CA GLY A 71 6.77 -3.94 24.32
C GLY A 71 6.81 -5.43 23.93
N MET A 72 7.23 -6.27 24.88
CA MET A 72 7.31 -7.71 24.66
C MET A 72 5.99 -8.27 24.12
N MET A 73 6.07 -9.19 23.15
CA MET A 73 4.90 -9.97 22.73
C MET A 73 4.26 -10.57 23.98
N MET A 74 2.97 -10.30 24.17
CA MET A 74 2.15 -11.07 25.09
C MET A 74 1.95 -12.46 24.49
N HIS A 75 2.99 -13.30 24.54
CA HIS A 75 2.76 -14.73 24.49
C HIS A 75 1.77 -15.02 25.62
N LYS A 76 0.59 -15.55 25.28
CA LYS A 76 -0.17 -16.34 26.25
C LYS A 76 0.76 -17.47 26.68
N MET A 77 1.55 -17.22 27.72
CA MET A 77 2.38 -18.22 28.35
C MET A 77 1.42 -19.23 28.95
N SER A 78 1.28 -20.37 28.28
CA SER A 78 0.87 -21.60 28.94
C SER A 78 1.93 -21.85 30.02
N THR A 79 1.53 -21.64 31.27
CA THR A 79 2.38 -21.79 32.45
C THR A 79 2.68 -23.25 32.71
N THR A 80 3.63 -23.83 31.98
CA THR A 80 4.36 -25.04 32.37
C THR A 80 5.52 -25.18 31.39
N ASP A 81 6.71 -24.74 31.80
CA ASP A 81 7.98 -25.45 31.56
C ASP A 81 9.13 -24.66 32.18
N THR A 82 9.52 -25.09 33.38
CA THR A 82 10.80 -24.75 34.02
C THR A 82 11.93 -25.51 33.33
N LEU A 83 12.84 -24.80 32.66
CA LEU A 83 14.13 -25.33 32.19
C LEU A 83 15.29 -24.79 33.06
N PRO A 84 16.37 -25.57 33.25
CA PRO A 84 17.38 -25.32 34.26
C PRO A 84 18.50 -24.40 33.78
N SER A 85 18.99 -23.61 34.73
CA SER A 85 20.14 -22.70 34.61
C SER A 85 21.45 -23.48 34.38
N SER A 86 22.13 -23.22 33.26
CA SER A 86 23.55 -23.54 33.09
C SER A 86 24.36 -22.26 32.83
N LYS A 87 25.49 -22.13 33.54
CA LYS A 87 26.43 -21.00 33.44
C LYS A 87 27.28 -21.12 32.16
N PRO A 88 27.60 -20.01 31.47
CA PRO A 88 28.52 -20.04 30.33
C PRO A 88 30.00 -20.07 30.79
N PRO A 89 30.90 -20.70 30.01
CA PRO A 89 32.33 -20.68 30.30
C PRO A 89 32.98 -19.38 29.83
N SER A 90 33.86 -18.85 30.66
CA SER A 90 34.72 -17.70 30.38
C SER A 90 35.90 -18.11 29.51
N ASN A 91 36.02 -17.56 28.30
CA ASN A 91 37.28 -17.54 27.57
C ASN A 91 37.52 -16.14 26.98
N SER A 92 38.55 -15.48 27.49
CA SER A 92 39.03 -14.16 27.05
C SER A 92 40.28 -14.34 26.18
N LEU A 93 40.23 -13.96 24.91
CA LEU A 93 41.45 -13.68 24.14
C LEU A 93 41.24 -12.50 23.16
N LEU A 94 41.98 -11.42 23.46
CA LEU A 94 42.59 -10.42 22.57
C LEU A 94 41.69 -9.71 21.52
N SER A 95 40.97 -8.67 21.97
CA SER A 95 40.51 -7.60 21.07
C SER A 95 41.57 -6.50 20.94
N ARG A 96 42.05 -6.31 19.70
CA ARG A 96 42.93 -5.21 19.30
C ARG A 96 42.13 -3.90 19.41
N ARG A 97 42.55 -2.98 20.28
CA ARG A 97 41.94 -1.63 20.41
C ARG A 97 42.14 -0.84 19.13
N VAL A 98 41.13 -0.82 18.26
CA VAL A 98 40.96 0.24 17.25
C VAL A 98 40.44 1.46 18.01
N LYS A 99 41.14 2.60 17.91
CA LYS A 99 40.63 3.88 18.45
C LYS A 99 39.30 4.18 17.75
N PRO A 100 38.19 4.38 18.49
CA PRO A 100 36.94 4.76 17.86
C PRO A 100 37.14 6.08 17.11
N PRO A 101 36.53 6.25 15.93
CA PRO A 101 36.53 7.54 15.24
C PRO A 101 35.97 8.62 16.18
N PRO A 102 36.45 9.87 16.06
CA PRO A 102 35.88 10.97 16.82
C PRO A 102 34.37 11.01 16.56
N PRO A 103 33.53 11.22 17.59
CA PRO A 103 32.10 11.29 17.41
C PRO A 103 31.80 12.37 16.38
N LEU A 104 31.13 11.99 15.29
CA LEU A 104 30.51 12.97 14.42
C LEU A 104 29.67 13.87 15.33
N LYS A 105 29.81 15.19 15.16
CA LYS A 105 28.90 16.15 15.80
C LYS A 105 27.52 15.85 15.22
N SER A 106 26.76 15.01 15.93
CA SER A 106 25.41 14.67 15.53
C SER A 106 24.62 15.97 15.44
N PRO A 107 23.92 16.22 14.31
CA PRO A 107 23.01 17.36 14.24
C PRO A 107 22.07 17.31 15.45
N PRO A 108 21.64 18.48 15.98
CA PRO A 108 20.77 18.52 17.15
C PRO A 108 19.57 17.59 16.91
N LEU A 109 19.51 16.54 17.72
CA LEU A 109 18.51 15.47 17.73
C LEU A 109 17.13 16.00 17.34
N TYR A 110 16.72 15.73 16.10
CA TYR A 110 15.34 15.92 15.70
C TYR A 110 14.49 14.97 16.52
N ARG A 111 13.68 15.56 17.39
CA ARG A 111 12.66 14.91 18.22
C ARG A 111 11.53 14.44 17.31
N TRP A 112 11.78 13.46 16.44
CA TRP A 112 10.80 13.04 15.43
C TRP A 112 9.59 12.32 16.02
N TRP A 113 9.68 11.87 17.28
CA TRP A 113 8.54 11.40 18.05
C TRP A 113 8.48 12.14 19.40
N HIS A 114 7.33 12.76 19.68
CA HIS A 114 7.14 13.46 20.96
C HIS A 114 7.17 12.46 22.12
N LYS A 115 7.71 12.88 23.28
CA LYS A 115 7.78 12.02 24.49
C LYS A 115 6.41 11.52 24.96
N ASN A 116 5.35 12.26 24.61
CA ASN A 116 3.96 11.94 24.90
C ASN A 116 3.15 12.22 23.64
N PRO A 117 3.15 11.31 22.65
CA PRO A 117 2.38 11.51 21.42
C PRO A 117 0.90 11.56 21.78
N SER A 118 0.18 12.52 21.20
CA SER A 118 -1.27 12.61 21.27
C SER A 118 -1.93 11.33 20.74
N VAL A 119 -3.18 11.07 21.14
CA VAL A 119 -3.98 9.97 20.61
C VAL A 119 -4.04 9.99 19.08
N ARG A 120 -4.08 11.20 18.49
CA ARG A 120 -4.09 11.41 17.04
C ARG A 120 -2.78 10.96 16.39
N GLU A 121 -1.64 11.29 16.97
CA GLU A 121 -0.32 10.89 16.45
C GLU A 121 -0.10 9.39 16.57
N LYS A 122 -0.49 8.77 17.70
CA LYS A 122 -0.45 7.31 17.87
C LYS A 122 -1.32 6.61 16.81
N ALA A 123 -2.55 7.10 16.61
CA ALA A 123 -3.44 6.59 15.57
C ALA A 123 -2.84 6.74 14.17
N TYR A 124 -2.21 7.88 13.88
CA TYR A 124 -1.55 8.14 12.60
C TYR A 124 -0.37 7.17 12.35
N LEU A 125 0.51 6.95 13.33
CA LEU A 125 1.61 5.98 13.20
C LEU A 125 1.10 4.55 13.02
N ARG A 126 0.12 4.13 13.83
CA ARG A 126 -0.50 2.80 13.71
C ARG A 126 -1.05 2.59 12.30
N ARG A 127 -1.67 3.62 11.75
CA ARG A 127 -2.20 3.65 10.38
C ARG A 127 -1.13 3.61 9.30
N ARG A 128 0.07 4.13 9.54
CA ARG A 128 1.20 4.03 8.60
C ARG A 128 1.72 2.59 8.58
N ILE A 129 1.98 2.03 9.76
CA ILE A 129 2.45 0.66 9.94
C ILE A 129 1.45 -0.34 9.35
N SER A 130 0.14 -0.16 9.61
CA SER A 130 -0.89 -1.05 9.07
C SER A 130 -1.04 -0.99 7.56
N ARG A 131 -0.44 0.02 6.91
CA ARG A 131 -0.48 0.18 5.45
C ARG A 131 0.84 -0.14 4.78
N GLU A 132 1.84 -0.47 5.57
CA GLU A 132 3.14 -0.87 5.06
C GLU A 132 3.12 -2.30 4.52
N GLY A 133 3.95 -2.53 3.50
CA GLY A 133 4.04 -3.79 2.79
C GLY A 133 3.08 -3.91 1.60
N HIS A 134 3.25 -5.00 0.84
CA HIS A 134 2.33 -5.50 -0.18
C HIS A 134 1.80 -4.50 -1.24
N LEU A 135 2.53 -3.40 -1.51
CA LEU A 135 2.05 -2.39 -2.45
C LEU A 135 1.87 -2.94 -3.86
N LEU A 136 2.84 -3.69 -4.37
CA LEU A 136 2.77 -4.30 -5.71
C LEU A 136 1.54 -5.22 -5.91
N PRO A 137 1.30 -6.26 -5.07
CA PRO A 137 0.12 -7.11 -5.25
C PRO A 137 -1.20 -6.34 -5.12
N LEU A 138 -1.27 -5.32 -4.26
CA LEU A 138 -2.46 -4.47 -4.15
C LEU A 138 -2.71 -3.67 -5.44
N LEU A 139 -1.68 -3.01 -5.98
CA LEU A 139 -1.81 -2.24 -7.23
C LEU A 139 -2.13 -3.14 -8.43
N LEU A 140 -1.45 -4.29 -8.54
CA LEU A 140 -1.71 -5.25 -9.61
C LEU A 140 -3.12 -5.81 -9.54
N GLY A 141 -3.56 -6.22 -8.34
CA GLY A 141 -4.91 -6.77 -8.15
C GLY A 141 -5.99 -5.75 -8.45
N THR A 142 -5.76 -4.49 -8.05
CA THR A 142 -6.62 -3.36 -8.40
C THR A 142 -6.66 -3.16 -9.91
N GLY A 143 -5.51 -3.12 -10.58
CA GLY A 143 -5.44 -2.98 -12.05
C GLY A 143 -6.15 -4.12 -12.79
N ILE A 144 -6.02 -5.36 -12.31
CA ILE A 144 -6.72 -6.51 -12.91
C ILE A 144 -8.22 -6.43 -12.67
N ALA A 145 -8.67 -6.02 -11.48
CA ALA A 145 -10.10 -5.80 -11.23
C ALA A 145 -10.69 -4.77 -12.21
N LEU A 146 -9.97 -3.67 -12.46
CA LEU A 146 -10.36 -2.67 -13.46
C LEU A 146 -10.37 -3.25 -14.88
N LEU A 147 -9.37 -4.06 -15.25
CA LEU A 147 -9.34 -4.74 -16.54
C LEU A 147 -10.57 -5.64 -16.73
N LEU A 148 -10.90 -6.46 -15.73
CA LEU A 148 -11.98 -7.44 -15.81
C LEU A 148 -13.36 -6.77 -15.90
N GLU A 149 -13.61 -5.72 -15.13
CA GLU A 149 -14.93 -5.09 -15.10
C GLU A 149 -15.14 -4.02 -16.18
N LEU A 150 -14.08 -3.31 -16.58
CA LEU A 150 -14.21 -2.20 -17.53
C LEU A 150 -13.85 -2.64 -18.95
N TYR A 151 -12.71 -3.29 -19.11
CA TYR A 151 -12.12 -3.55 -20.44
C TYR A 151 -12.48 -4.93 -21.01
N ALA A 152 -12.83 -5.92 -20.17
CA ALA A 152 -13.12 -7.28 -20.61
C ALA A 152 -14.63 -7.55 -20.85
N THR A 153 -15.53 -6.62 -20.56
CA THR A 153 -16.98 -6.81 -20.74
C THR A 153 -17.36 -6.89 -22.23
N SER A 154 -18.21 -7.86 -22.57
CA SER A 154 -18.47 -8.29 -23.94
C SER A 154 -19.38 -7.33 -24.73
N VAL A 155 -18.82 -6.82 -25.84
CA VAL A 155 -19.39 -6.41 -27.14
C VAL A 155 -20.55 -5.40 -27.22
N SER A 156 -21.45 -5.24 -26.24
CA SER A 156 -22.54 -4.25 -26.37
C SER A 156 -22.26 -2.91 -25.68
N HIS A 157 -21.60 -2.91 -24.52
CA HIS A 157 -21.26 -1.70 -23.77
C HIS A 157 -19.87 -1.82 -23.14
N ARG A 158 -18.84 -1.41 -23.90
CA ARG A 158 -17.48 -1.31 -23.33
C ARG A 158 -17.37 -0.03 -22.54
N THR A 159 -17.08 -0.16 -21.26
CA THR A 159 -16.83 0.98 -20.38
C THR A 159 -15.33 1.23 -20.34
N CYS A 160 -14.87 2.43 -20.66
CA CYS A 160 -13.44 2.72 -20.60
C CYS A 160 -13.17 4.05 -19.91
N PHE A 161 -12.01 4.10 -19.25
CA PHE A 161 -11.59 5.33 -18.60
C PHE A 161 -11.30 6.42 -19.61
N HIS A 162 -11.64 7.64 -19.21
CA HIS A 162 -11.29 8.88 -19.87
C HIS A 162 -10.61 9.79 -18.85
N TYR A 163 -9.65 10.58 -19.29
CA TYR A 163 -9.06 11.65 -18.50
C TYR A 163 -9.13 12.93 -19.31
N ARG A 164 -9.76 13.98 -18.74
CA ARG A 164 -10.02 15.26 -19.42
C ARG A 164 -10.64 15.08 -20.82
N GLY A 165 -11.62 14.18 -20.92
CA GLY A 165 -12.32 13.86 -22.16
C GLY A 165 -11.57 12.95 -23.14
N ARG A 166 -10.36 12.49 -22.82
CA ARG A 166 -9.55 11.62 -23.69
C ARG A 166 -9.55 10.17 -23.22
N PRO A 167 -9.73 9.18 -24.10
CA PRO A 167 -9.76 7.76 -23.71
C PRO A 167 -8.39 7.31 -23.19
N ILE A 168 -8.41 6.44 -22.18
CA ILE A 168 -7.23 5.73 -21.68
C ILE A 168 -7.02 4.47 -22.51
N TYR A 169 -5.91 4.40 -23.25
CA TYR A 169 -5.56 3.27 -24.13
C TYR A 169 -4.62 2.25 -23.48
N ASP A 170 -3.92 2.65 -22.41
CA ASP A 170 -2.99 1.79 -21.68
C ASP A 170 -3.01 2.16 -20.19
N PHE A 171 -2.85 1.16 -19.35
CA PHE A 171 -2.63 1.34 -17.92
C PHE A 171 -1.86 0.15 -17.35
N GLY A 172 -1.19 0.39 -16.22
CA GLY A 172 -0.39 -0.64 -15.57
C GLY A 172 0.38 -0.10 -14.38
N ILE A 173 1.55 -0.68 -14.15
CA ILE A 173 2.37 -0.40 -12.97
C ILE A 173 3.65 0.31 -13.40
N TYR A 174 3.96 1.41 -12.73
CA TYR A 174 5.32 1.93 -12.70
C TYR A 174 6.07 1.38 -11.50
N ARG A 175 7.36 1.18 -11.73
CA ARG A 175 8.33 1.03 -10.68
C ARG A 175 9.35 2.14 -10.75
N GLY A 176 9.73 2.64 -9.58
CA GLY A 176 10.78 3.64 -9.49
C GLY A 176 11.31 3.80 -8.08
N ALA A 177 11.90 4.96 -7.85
CA ALA A 177 12.27 5.41 -6.52
C ALA A 177 11.53 6.70 -6.21
N ILE A 178 11.17 6.89 -4.96
CA ILE A 178 10.73 8.16 -4.40
C ILE A 178 11.82 8.72 -3.49
N ARG A 179 11.96 10.03 -3.46
CA ARG A 179 12.77 10.71 -2.45
C ARG A 179 11.93 10.90 -1.20
N VAL A 180 12.40 10.35 -0.10
CA VAL A 180 11.78 10.49 1.22
C VAL A 180 12.85 11.03 2.16
N GLU A 181 12.48 12.01 2.97
CA GLU A 181 13.35 12.52 4.05
C GLU A 181 13.56 11.41 5.09
N GLY A 182 14.75 11.34 5.70
CA GLY A 182 15.12 10.19 6.55
C GLY A 182 14.19 9.98 7.75
N ASP A 183 13.59 11.05 8.27
CA ASP A 183 12.63 11.04 9.38
C ASP A 183 11.23 10.55 8.97
N ARG A 184 10.97 10.41 7.67
CA ARG A 184 9.69 9.96 7.13
C ARG A 184 9.66 8.48 6.78
N THR A 185 10.77 7.75 6.88
CA THR A 185 10.78 6.29 6.75
C THR A 185 10.55 5.60 8.10
N LEU A 186 9.90 4.44 8.09
CA LEU A 186 9.80 3.58 9.27
C LEU A 186 10.98 2.60 9.28
N ALA A 187 11.57 2.40 10.45
CA ALA A 187 12.62 1.42 10.67
C ALA A 187 12.17 0.44 11.75
N TYR A 188 12.46 -0.85 11.55
CA TYR A 188 12.05 -1.92 12.45
C TYR A 188 13.26 -2.70 12.92
N PHE A 189 13.29 -2.97 14.22
CA PHE A 189 14.34 -3.73 14.90
C PHE A 189 13.72 -4.99 15.50
N ASP A 190 14.32 -6.15 15.22
CA ASP A 190 13.99 -7.38 15.92
C ASP A 190 14.96 -7.55 17.10
N PRO A 191 14.48 -7.43 18.36
CA PRO A 191 15.35 -7.58 19.52
C PRO A 191 15.77 -9.04 19.78
N ILE A 192 15.07 -10.01 19.21
CA ILE A 192 15.28 -11.45 19.44
C ILE A 192 16.27 -12.01 18.42
N HIS A 193 16.16 -11.58 17.16
CA HIS A 193 16.97 -12.11 16.06
C HIS A 193 18.17 -11.18 15.77
N ASP A 194 19.20 -11.34 16.62
CA ASP A 194 20.61 -11.05 16.33
C ASP A 194 21.04 -9.56 16.19
N GLN A 195 21.70 -9.05 17.24
CA GLN A 195 22.59 -7.87 17.22
C GLN A 195 21.99 -6.54 16.73
N GLY A 196 20.67 -6.37 16.72
CA GLY A 196 20.05 -5.12 16.27
C GLY A 196 20.11 -4.92 14.76
N ARG A 197 20.13 -6.01 13.97
CA ARG A 197 19.96 -5.89 12.53
C ARG A 197 18.57 -5.31 12.22
N LEU A 198 18.57 -4.22 11.45
CA LEU A 198 17.37 -3.74 10.76
C LEU A 198 16.76 -4.92 9.99
N MET A 199 15.46 -5.12 10.11
CA MET A 199 14.72 -6.09 9.31
C MET A 199 14.51 -5.50 7.90
N PRO A 200 15.37 -5.74 6.89
CA PRO A 200 15.34 -4.95 5.65
C PRO A 200 14.29 -5.46 4.65
N GLU A 201 13.87 -6.72 4.80
CA GLU A 201 13.26 -7.50 3.72
C GLU A 201 11.73 -7.48 3.72
N ARG A 202 11.07 -6.80 4.67
CA ARG A 202 9.59 -6.86 4.83
C ARG A 202 8.85 -5.54 4.68
N PHE A 203 9.55 -4.45 4.39
CA PHE A 203 8.99 -3.09 4.48
C PHE A 203 9.07 -2.34 3.15
N GLN A 204 8.33 -1.24 3.01
CA GLN A 204 8.32 -0.50 1.75
C GLN A 204 9.62 0.31 1.60
N ASP A 205 10.51 -0.14 0.73
CA ASP A 205 11.73 0.60 0.38
C ASP A 205 11.39 1.75 -0.58
N PRO A 206 11.66 3.03 -0.22
CA PRO A 206 11.42 4.15 -1.12
C PRO A 206 12.22 4.06 -2.43
N LYS A 207 13.29 3.26 -2.50
CA LYS A 207 14.05 3.00 -3.75
C LYS A 207 13.37 1.99 -4.68
N ASN A 208 12.35 1.29 -4.17
CA ASN A 208 11.54 0.28 -4.84
C ASN A 208 10.04 0.57 -4.68
N HIS A 209 9.63 1.78 -5.08
CA HIS A 209 8.25 2.22 -4.97
C HIS A 209 7.44 1.90 -6.22
N PHE A 210 6.13 1.69 -6.04
CA PHE A 210 5.22 1.31 -7.12
C PHE A 210 3.98 2.22 -7.12
N TRP A 211 3.47 2.53 -8.31
CA TRP A 211 2.22 3.27 -8.49
C TRP A 211 1.53 2.85 -9.78
N LEU A 212 0.23 3.14 -9.89
CA LEU A 212 -0.52 2.91 -11.13
C LEU A 212 -0.25 4.05 -12.12
N TYR A 213 -0.23 3.71 -13.40
CA TYR A 213 -0.27 4.70 -14.47
C TYR A 213 -1.41 4.47 -15.42
N PHE A 214 -1.83 5.56 -16.05
CA PHE A 214 -2.78 5.57 -17.15
C PHE A 214 -2.19 6.41 -18.27
N THR A 215 -2.45 6.06 -19.53
CA THR A 215 -1.99 6.82 -20.68
C THR A 215 -3.14 7.10 -21.65
N THR A 216 -3.30 8.37 -22.04
CA THR A 216 -4.36 8.82 -22.97
C THR A 216 -4.01 8.55 -24.43
N GLU A 217 -5.00 8.20 -25.24
CA GLU A 217 -4.77 7.73 -26.62
C GLU A 217 -4.13 8.79 -27.51
N ASP A 218 -4.73 9.98 -27.56
CA ASP A 218 -4.34 11.01 -28.54
C ASP A 218 -3.05 11.72 -28.14
N THR A 219 -2.96 12.12 -26.87
CA THR A 219 -1.85 12.98 -26.39
C THR A 219 -0.73 12.23 -25.73
N LYS A 220 -0.91 10.92 -25.48
CA LYS A 220 0.05 10.11 -24.70
C LYS A 220 0.35 10.74 -23.33
N GLU A 221 -0.63 11.46 -22.77
CA GLU A 221 -0.55 12.08 -21.45
C GLU A 221 -0.51 10.96 -20.41
N GLU A 222 0.45 11.05 -19.49
CA GLU A 222 0.61 10.08 -18.42
C GLU A 222 0.04 10.62 -17.12
N ILE A 223 -0.88 9.84 -16.54
CA ILE A 223 -1.50 10.10 -15.25
C ILE A 223 -1.00 9.06 -14.26
N PHE A 224 -0.71 9.48 -13.04
CA PHE A 224 -0.21 8.65 -11.96
C PHE A 224 -1.24 8.58 -10.85
N LEU A 225 -1.46 7.37 -10.33
CA LEU A 225 -2.24 7.14 -9.13
C LEU A 225 -1.37 6.40 -8.11
N ASP A 226 -1.01 7.10 -7.05
CA ASP A 226 -0.19 6.55 -5.97
C ASP A 226 -1.05 6.23 -4.75
N LEU A 227 -0.94 4.98 -4.27
CA LEU A 227 -1.67 4.46 -3.11
C LEU A 227 -0.74 4.04 -1.96
N GLY A 228 0.56 4.37 -2.06
CA GLY A 228 1.61 3.97 -1.14
C GLY A 228 2.28 5.13 -0.40
N LEU A 229 2.22 6.37 -0.91
CA LEU A 229 2.91 7.52 -0.28
C LEU A 229 2.55 7.77 1.19
N PHE A 230 1.36 7.36 1.62
CA PHE A 230 0.93 7.53 3.01
C PHE A 230 1.90 6.92 4.03
N VAL A 231 2.54 5.79 3.70
CA VAL A 231 3.46 5.13 4.64
C VAL A 231 4.70 5.96 4.93
N TYR A 232 5.05 6.87 4.02
CA TYR A 232 6.21 7.76 4.10
C TYR A 232 5.87 9.13 4.68
N GLY A 233 4.86 9.20 5.54
CA GLY A 233 4.51 10.45 6.21
C GLY A 233 3.84 11.50 5.31
N PHE A 234 3.67 11.22 4.01
CA PHE A 234 2.85 12.07 3.16
C PHE A 234 1.39 11.93 3.61
N ARG A 235 0.67 13.05 3.63
CA ARG A 235 -0.78 13.06 3.82
C ARG A 235 -1.39 13.32 2.45
N PRO A 236 -1.40 12.32 1.54
CA PRO A 236 -2.09 12.47 0.26
C PRO A 236 -3.58 12.72 0.50
N GLN A 237 -4.32 13.05 -0.56
CA GLN A 237 -5.75 13.28 -0.46
C GLN A 237 -6.40 12.11 0.29
N VAL A 238 -7.12 12.46 1.34
CA VAL A 238 -7.83 11.51 2.20
C VAL A 238 -9.21 11.35 1.62
N ILE A 239 -9.44 10.22 0.95
CA ILE A 239 -10.74 9.89 0.37
C ILE A 239 -11.60 9.23 1.45
N ASP A 240 -12.69 9.88 1.85
CA ASP A 240 -13.65 9.37 2.82
C ASP A 240 -14.51 8.23 2.22
N ALA A 241 -14.59 7.06 2.88
CA ALA A 241 -15.38 5.92 2.42
C ALA A 241 -16.89 6.12 2.46
N ASP A 242 -17.38 7.06 3.27
CA ASP A 242 -18.81 7.24 3.48
C ASP A 242 -19.55 7.54 2.15
N TYR A 243 -18.82 8.03 1.14
CA TYR A 243 -19.33 8.23 -0.21
C TYR A 243 -19.28 6.97 -1.10
N TYR A 244 -18.32 6.07 -0.91
CA TYR A 244 -17.98 5.03 -1.91
C TYR A 244 -18.46 3.63 -1.57
N LEU A 245 -18.70 3.34 -0.28
CA LEU A 245 -19.11 2.03 0.18
C LEU A 245 -20.62 1.98 0.41
N SER A 246 -21.22 0.81 0.12
CA SER A 246 -22.58 0.51 0.59
C SER A 246 -22.64 0.66 2.12
N LYS A 247 -23.82 0.91 2.70
CA LYS A 247 -23.95 1.00 4.17
C LYS A 247 -23.43 -0.27 4.85
N GLU A 248 -23.67 -1.43 4.25
CA GLU A 248 -23.22 -2.73 4.73
C GLU A 248 -21.69 -2.85 4.68
N ASP A 249 -21.06 -2.50 3.55
CA ASP A 249 -19.59 -2.53 3.41
C ASP A 249 -18.92 -1.51 4.31
N LEU A 250 -19.52 -0.32 4.46
CA LEU A 250 -19.05 0.73 5.34
C LEU A 250 -19.10 0.30 6.81
N VAL A 251 -20.21 -0.28 7.24
CA VAL A 251 -20.35 -0.84 8.60
C VAL A 251 -19.34 -1.96 8.81
N SER A 252 -19.14 -2.83 7.82
CA SER A 252 -18.13 -3.89 7.86
C SER A 252 -16.72 -3.32 8.01
N ALA A 253 -16.34 -2.33 7.19
CA ALA A 253 -15.05 -1.65 7.23
C ALA A 253 -14.84 -0.92 8.57
N LYS A 254 -15.81 -0.11 9.02
CA LYS A 254 -15.77 0.60 10.31
C LYS A 254 -15.61 -0.39 11.48
N ARG A 255 -16.33 -1.51 11.48
CA ARG A 255 -16.17 -2.57 12.51
C ARG A 255 -14.77 -3.19 12.49
N LYS A 256 -14.23 -3.49 11.31
CA LYS A 256 -12.87 -4.05 11.16
C LYS A 256 -11.81 -3.06 11.66
N ILE A 257 -11.86 -1.80 11.22
CA ILE A 257 -10.89 -0.78 11.63
C ILE A 257 -10.99 -0.50 13.14
N ALA A 258 -12.21 -0.45 13.70
CA ALA A 258 -12.41 -0.31 15.14
C ALA A 258 -11.75 -1.43 15.95
N LYS A 259 -11.90 -2.67 15.48
CA LYS A 259 -11.25 -3.83 16.10
C LYS A 259 -9.73 -3.75 15.95
N LEU A 260 -9.21 -3.33 14.80
CA LEU A 260 -7.78 -3.20 14.57
C LEU A 260 -7.16 -2.13 15.48
N MET A 261 -7.78 -0.96 15.58
CA MET A 261 -7.21 0.16 16.30
C MET A 261 -7.38 0.06 17.82
N ASP A 262 -7.99 -1.03 18.32
CA ASP A 262 -8.40 -1.20 19.72
C ASP A 262 -9.14 0.04 20.26
N VAL A 263 -9.98 0.62 19.40
CA VAL A 263 -10.68 1.86 19.73
C VAL A 263 -11.93 1.52 20.52
N PRO A 264 -12.10 2.10 21.73
CA PRO A 264 -13.29 1.88 22.53
C PRO A 264 -14.57 2.21 21.74
N PRO A 265 -15.68 1.49 21.96
CA PRO A 265 -16.93 1.68 21.21
C PRO A 265 -17.38 3.14 21.04
N GLU A 266 -17.23 3.95 22.08
CA GLU A 266 -17.58 5.38 22.15
C GLU A 266 -16.70 6.28 21.26
N HIS A 267 -15.51 5.80 20.88
CA HIS A 267 -14.58 6.50 20.00
C HIS A 267 -14.64 5.99 18.55
N ARG A 268 -15.44 4.95 18.24
CA ARG A 268 -15.53 4.38 16.88
C ARG A 268 -16.09 5.35 15.85
N ARG A 269 -16.85 6.36 16.27
CA ARG A 269 -17.35 7.45 15.41
C ARG A 269 -16.23 8.34 14.84
N PHE A 270 -15.02 8.27 15.39
CA PHE A 270 -13.84 9.02 14.91
C PHE A 270 -12.96 8.16 13.99
N ILE A 271 -13.42 6.96 13.65
CA ILE A 271 -12.76 6.08 12.70
C ILE A 271 -13.42 6.32 11.36
N ASP A 272 -12.90 7.30 10.65
CA ASP A 272 -13.29 7.51 9.27
C ASP A 272 -12.49 6.50 8.43
N PRO A 273 -13.16 5.53 7.80
CA PRO A 273 -12.52 4.72 6.79
C PRO A 273 -12.08 5.69 5.70
N TYR A 274 -10.78 5.77 5.46
CA TYR A 274 -10.25 6.58 4.37
C TYR A 274 -9.22 5.80 3.56
N ALA A 275 -9.20 6.08 2.26
CA ALA A 275 -8.21 5.56 1.33
C ALA A 275 -7.25 6.70 0.95
N PRO A 276 -5.99 6.66 1.40
CA PRO A 276 -5.02 7.66 0.97
C PRO A 276 -4.66 7.44 -0.51
N ALA A 277 -4.83 8.47 -1.34
CA ALA A 277 -4.42 8.42 -2.73
C ALA A 277 -3.93 9.77 -3.24
N LEU A 278 -2.98 9.73 -4.17
CA LEU A 278 -2.54 10.88 -4.95
C LEU A 278 -2.77 10.58 -6.42
N LEU A 279 -3.73 11.28 -7.02
CA LEU A 279 -3.87 11.35 -8.47
C LEU A 279 -3.16 12.62 -8.94
N ALA A 280 -2.24 12.49 -9.90
CA ALA A 280 -1.54 13.62 -10.49
C ALA A 280 -1.22 13.32 -11.96
N ASP A 281 -1.27 14.34 -12.82
CA ASP A 281 -0.65 14.24 -14.14
C ASP A 281 0.88 14.49 -14.08
N LYS A 282 1.58 14.26 -15.20
CA LYS A 282 3.04 14.44 -15.26
C LYS A 282 3.49 15.87 -14.92
N PRO A 283 2.91 16.94 -15.51
CA PRO A 283 3.22 18.31 -15.12
C PRO A 283 3.01 18.59 -13.62
N GLU A 284 1.90 18.14 -13.04
CA GLU A 284 1.60 18.30 -11.62
C GLU A 284 2.65 17.61 -10.75
N LEU A 285 3.04 16.38 -11.10
CA LEU A 285 4.06 15.62 -10.40
C LEU A 285 5.45 16.29 -10.50
N GLU A 286 5.79 16.85 -11.67
CA GLU A 286 7.02 17.63 -11.87
C GLU A 286 7.01 18.94 -11.05
N ASN A 287 5.84 19.56 -10.88
CA ASN A 287 5.70 20.72 -9.99
C ASN A 287 5.83 20.35 -8.51
N MET A 288 5.33 19.19 -8.10
CA MET A 288 5.56 18.65 -6.75
C MET A 288 7.05 18.38 -6.48
N TYR A 289 7.80 18.02 -7.52
CA TYR A 289 9.25 17.84 -7.44
C TYR A 289 10.00 19.14 -7.14
N ILE A 290 9.62 20.25 -7.77
CA ILE A 290 10.23 21.57 -7.54
C ILE A 290 10.10 21.99 -6.06
N ARG A 291 8.99 21.60 -5.41
CA ARG A 291 8.74 21.91 -4.00
C ARG A 291 9.48 20.98 -3.03
N GLY A 292 10.32 20.06 -3.53
CA GLY A 292 11.18 19.19 -2.72
C GLY A 292 10.46 18.02 -2.05
N PHE A 293 9.15 17.87 -2.24
CA PHE A 293 8.37 16.87 -1.52
C PHE A 293 8.51 15.46 -2.07
N LEU A 294 8.53 15.28 -3.40
CA LEU A 294 8.49 13.95 -4.03
C LEU A 294 9.27 13.95 -5.36
N LEU A 295 10.30 13.12 -5.48
CA LEU A 295 10.92 12.81 -6.78
C LEU A 295 10.55 11.39 -7.18
N HIS A 296 9.63 11.22 -8.13
CA HIS A 296 9.42 9.92 -8.77
C HIS A 296 10.51 9.72 -9.82
N LYS A 297 11.58 9.02 -9.48
CA LYS A 297 12.54 8.54 -10.46
C LYS A 297 11.98 7.29 -11.12
N LYS A 298 11.25 7.48 -12.23
CA LYS A 298 10.76 6.39 -13.08
C LYS A 298 11.93 5.53 -13.51
N LYS A 299 11.79 4.21 -13.35
CA LYS A 299 12.78 3.24 -13.84
C LYS A 299 12.16 2.35 -14.91
N GLU A 300 11.02 1.75 -14.59
CA GLU A 300 10.46 0.64 -15.39
C GLU A 300 8.93 0.76 -15.47
N LYS A 301 8.37 0.45 -16.65
CA LYS A 301 6.93 0.50 -16.96
C LYS A 301 6.43 -0.89 -17.33
N PHE A 302 5.37 -1.35 -16.67
CA PHE A 302 4.77 -2.67 -16.91
C PHE A 302 3.30 -2.50 -17.27
N SER A 303 2.95 -2.69 -18.54
CA SER A 303 1.55 -2.60 -18.99
C SER A 303 0.76 -3.84 -18.60
N ILE A 304 -0.41 -3.64 -18.01
CA ILE A 304 -1.38 -4.73 -17.75
C ILE A 304 -2.15 -5.03 -19.04
N LEU A 305 -2.55 -3.99 -19.79
CA LEU A 305 -3.34 -4.11 -21.02
C LEU A 305 -2.59 -4.67 -22.22
N ARG A 306 -1.25 -4.69 -22.19
CA ARG A 306 -0.41 -5.10 -23.32
C ARG A 306 0.47 -6.31 -23.00
N ASN A 307 0.37 -6.86 -21.81
CA ASN A 307 1.12 -8.05 -21.45
C ASN A 307 0.37 -9.31 -21.93
N GLU A 308 0.79 -9.86 -23.07
CA GLU A 308 0.11 -10.99 -23.71
C GLU A 308 0.06 -12.24 -22.82
N GLU A 309 1.11 -12.53 -22.06
CA GLU A 309 1.16 -13.69 -21.17
C GLU A 309 0.16 -13.54 -20.01
N LEU A 310 0.11 -12.35 -19.39
CA LEU A 310 -0.86 -12.01 -18.36
C LEU A 310 -2.29 -12.12 -18.91
N LEU A 311 -2.55 -11.52 -20.08
CA LEU A 311 -3.87 -11.54 -20.70
C LEU A 311 -4.30 -12.95 -21.09
N ALA A 312 -3.39 -13.79 -21.60
CA ALA A 312 -3.67 -15.19 -21.88
C ALA A 312 -4.06 -15.95 -20.60
N GLY A 313 -3.33 -15.71 -19.50
CA GLY A 313 -3.65 -16.29 -18.19
C GLY A 313 -4.98 -15.81 -17.62
N LEU A 314 -5.37 -14.54 -17.85
CA LEU A 314 -6.63 -13.97 -17.40
C LEU A 314 -7.83 -14.33 -18.29
N ALA A 315 -7.61 -14.67 -19.56
CA ALA A 315 -8.68 -15.11 -20.46
C ALA A 315 -9.38 -16.37 -19.93
N GLU A 316 -8.65 -17.24 -19.23
CA GLU A 316 -9.23 -18.43 -18.57
C GLU A 316 -10.15 -18.05 -17.40
N VAL A 317 -9.84 -16.97 -16.69
CA VAL A 317 -10.59 -16.46 -15.53
C VAL A 317 -11.95 -15.91 -15.99
N SER A 318 -11.96 -15.16 -17.09
CA SER A 318 -13.19 -14.53 -17.64
C SER A 318 -14.26 -15.52 -18.16
N ARG A 319 -13.89 -16.78 -18.41
CA ARG A 319 -14.79 -17.78 -19.03
C ARG A 319 -15.71 -18.49 -18.04
N VAL A 320 -15.57 -18.23 -16.75
CA VAL A 320 -16.40 -18.88 -15.72
C VAL A 320 -17.73 -18.13 -15.61
N PRO A 321 -18.85 -18.66 -16.12
CA PRO A 321 -20.11 -17.92 -16.19
C PRO A 321 -20.64 -17.62 -14.80
N ASN A 322 -21.13 -16.39 -14.61
CA ASN A 322 -21.95 -15.88 -13.50
C ASN A 322 -22.23 -16.91 -12.40
N ARG A 323 -21.29 -17.04 -11.48
CA ARG A 323 -21.45 -17.91 -10.31
C ARG A 323 -22.40 -17.24 -9.32
N SER A 324 -23.24 -18.03 -8.67
CA SER A 324 -24.08 -17.55 -7.59
C SER A 324 -23.23 -16.88 -6.50
N ALA A 325 -23.77 -15.88 -5.80
CA ALA A 325 -23.06 -15.14 -4.75
C ALA A 325 -22.49 -16.02 -3.61
N ASN A 326 -22.87 -17.31 -3.57
CA ASN A 326 -22.46 -18.29 -2.57
C ASN A 326 -21.37 -19.26 -3.04
N GLU A 327 -20.92 -19.20 -4.29
CA GLU A 327 -19.83 -20.08 -4.74
C GLU A 327 -18.45 -19.57 -4.27
N PRO A 328 -17.54 -20.51 -3.92
CA PRO A 328 -16.25 -20.17 -3.32
C PRO A 328 -15.39 -19.30 -4.25
N ARG A 329 -14.55 -18.46 -3.61
CA ARG A 329 -13.51 -17.57 -4.17
C ARG A 329 -12.96 -18.06 -5.52
N TRP A 330 -12.74 -17.12 -6.47
CA TRP A 330 -12.14 -17.39 -7.78
C TRP A 330 -11.11 -18.53 -7.73
N ARG A 331 -11.36 -19.60 -8.50
CA ARG A 331 -10.35 -20.61 -8.75
C ARG A 331 -9.52 -20.16 -9.94
N PHE A 332 -8.42 -19.48 -9.65
CA PHE A 332 -7.39 -19.22 -10.66
C PHE A 332 -6.80 -20.56 -11.10
N SER A 333 -6.68 -20.77 -12.41
CA SER A 333 -5.98 -21.94 -12.93
C SER A 333 -4.50 -21.82 -12.60
N GLN A 334 -3.76 -22.93 -12.64
CA GLN A 334 -2.31 -22.89 -12.46
C GLN A 334 -1.64 -21.97 -13.51
N ASN A 335 -2.20 -21.88 -14.72
CA ASN A 335 -1.73 -20.97 -15.77
C ASN A 335 -1.90 -19.50 -15.35
N SER A 336 -3.08 -19.12 -14.83
CA SER A 336 -3.32 -17.77 -14.31
C SER A 336 -2.38 -17.43 -13.15
N VAL A 337 -2.21 -18.36 -12.19
CA VAL A 337 -1.27 -18.17 -11.06
C VAL A 337 0.15 -17.96 -11.56
N ASN A 338 0.61 -18.77 -12.52
CA ASN A 338 1.95 -18.65 -13.09
C ASN A 338 2.14 -17.33 -13.86
N ALA A 339 1.16 -16.92 -14.67
CA ALA A 339 1.23 -15.67 -15.42
C ALA A 339 1.29 -14.44 -14.50
N LEU A 340 0.46 -14.42 -13.45
CA LEU A 340 0.46 -13.36 -12.45
C LEU A 340 1.75 -13.33 -11.64
N GLY A 341 2.23 -14.49 -11.20
CA GLY A 341 3.50 -14.61 -10.49
C GLY A 341 4.69 -14.13 -11.32
N LYS A 342 4.76 -14.52 -12.60
CA LYS A 342 5.80 -14.04 -13.53
C LYS A 342 5.74 -12.54 -13.75
N PHE A 343 4.54 -11.97 -13.91
CA PHE A 343 4.37 -10.52 -14.02
C PHE A 343 4.92 -9.81 -12.78
N MET A 344 4.56 -10.29 -11.58
CA MET A 344 5.05 -9.70 -10.33
C MET A 344 6.56 -9.85 -10.16
N LEU A 345 7.15 -11.00 -10.51
CA LEU A 345 8.61 -11.21 -10.48
C LEU A 345 9.35 -10.29 -11.45
N THR A 346 8.74 -10.02 -12.61
CA THR A 346 9.30 -9.11 -13.61
C THR A 346 9.21 -7.65 -13.14
N ALA A 347 8.10 -7.28 -12.50
CA ALA A 347 7.92 -5.96 -11.91
C ALA A 347 8.87 -5.74 -10.72
N ASP A 348 8.96 -6.73 -9.82
CA ASP A 348 9.77 -6.68 -8.62
C ASP A 348 11.07 -7.47 -8.82
N ASN A 349 12.11 -6.80 -9.32
CA ASN A 349 13.43 -7.34 -9.66
C ASN A 349 14.27 -7.78 -8.43
N HIS A 350 13.60 -8.23 -7.38
CA HIS A 350 14.19 -8.95 -6.27
C HIS A 350 14.33 -10.42 -6.69
N ALA A 351 15.46 -11.04 -6.34
CA ALA A 351 15.73 -12.46 -6.58
C ALA A 351 14.83 -13.35 -5.70
N ARG A 352 13.54 -13.42 -6.04
CA ARG A 352 12.53 -14.23 -5.35
C ARG A 352 12.04 -15.35 -6.27
N THR A 353 11.60 -16.44 -5.67
CA THR A 353 10.91 -17.51 -6.37
C THR A 353 9.39 -17.34 -6.23
N LEU A 354 8.62 -17.99 -7.12
CA LEU A 354 7.16 -18.02 -7.00
C LEU A 354 6.69 -18.62 -5.66
N LYS A 355 7.47 -19.55 -5.10
CA LYS A 355 7.20 -20.16 -3.80
C LYS A 355 7.30 -19.14 -2.67
N ASP A 356 8.22 -18.18 -2.78
CA ASP A 356 8.40 -17.12 -1.80
C ASP A 356 7.25 -16.10 -1.85
N MET A 357 6.52 -16.03 -2.97
CA MET A 357 5.43 -15.08 -3.20
C MET A 357 4.02 -15.62 -2.90
N GLN A 358 3.89 -16.80 -2.27
CA GLN A 358 2.59 -17.42 -2.03
C GLN A 358 1.65 -16.50 -1.23
N TRP A 359 2.19 -15.74 -0.28
CA TRP A 359 1.41 -14.80 0.52
C TRP A 359 0.96 -13.58 -0.30
N GLU A 360 1.86 -12.98 -1.08
CA GLU A 360 1.53 -11.85 -1.94
C GLU A 360 0.53 -12.23 -3.04
N LEU A 361 0.62 -13.45 -3.57
CA LEU A 361 -0.38 -13.98 -4.51
C LEU A 361 -1.75 -14.11 -3.85
N ARG A 362 -1.82 -14.53 -2.58
CA ARG A 362 -3.09 -14.55 -1.84
C ARG A 362 -3.69 -13.14 -1.71
N ILE A 363 -2.88 -12.16 -1.34
CA ILE A 363 -3.31 -10.74 -1.26
C ILE A 363 -3.78 -10.25 -2.62
N LEU A 364 -3.03 -10.58 -3.69
CA LEU A 364 -3.39 -10.25 -5.05
C LEU A 364 -4.77 -10.81 -5.42
N PHE A 365 -5.02 -12.09 -5.15
CA PHE A 365 -6.31 -12.74 -5.47
C PHE A 365 -7.48 -12.17 -4.65
N ASP A 366 -7.27 -11.93 -3.36
CA ASP A 366 -8.27 -11.31 -2.51
C ASP A 366 -8.56 -9.87 -2.99
N THR A 367 -7.53 -9.15 -3.50
CA THR A 367 -7.70 -7.84 -4.15
C THR A 367 -8.49 -7.90 -5.43
N ILE A 368 -8.22 -8.87 -6.31
CA ILE A 368 -8.98 -9.06 -7.56
C ILE A 368 -10.44 -9.36 -7.23
N TRP A 369 -10.71 -10.26 -6.28
CA TRP A 369 -12.07 -10.63 -5.87
C TRP A 369 -12.84 -9.45 -5.29
N ASN A 370 -12.30 -8.80 -4.27
CA ASN A 370 -12.97 -7.68 -3.63
C ASN A 370 -13.10 -6.51 -4.60
N GLY A 371 -12.07 -6.24 -5.40
CA GLY A 371 -12.04 -5.17 -6.38
C GLY A 371 -13.07 -5.33 -7.48
N THR A 372 -13.17 -6.52 -8.09
CA THR A 372 -14.18 -6.79 -9.13
C THR A 372 -15.59 -6.58 -8.59
N ARG A 373 -15.87 -7.09 -7.38
CA ARG A 373 -17.16 -6.89 -6.72
C ARG A 373 -17.47 -5.41 -6.45
N ILE A 374 -16.53 -4.65 -5.86
CA ILE A 374 -16.70 -3.23 -5.56
C ILE A 374 -16.93 -2.43 -6.85
N VAL A 375 -16.07 -2.62 -7.85
CA VAL A 375 -16.18 -1.93 -9.15
C VAL A 375 -17.52 -2.24 -9.80
N LYS A 376 -17.93 -3.51 -9.85
CA LYS A 376 -19.20 -3.92 -10.42
C LYS A 376 -20.40 -3.26 -9.74
N HIS A 377 -20.44 -3.23 -8.41
CA HIS A 377 -21.52 -2.56 -7.67
C HIS A 377 -21.58 -1.06 -7.99
N VAL A 378 -20.44 -0.38 -7.95
CA VAL A 378 -20.35 1.05 -8.26
C VAL A 378 -20.83 1.35 -9.68
N LEU A 379 -20.51 0.48 -10.65
CA LEU A 379 -20.97 0.62 -12.04
C LEU A 379 -22.47 0.42 -12.18
N ILE A 380 -23.05 -0.59 -11.51
CA ILE A 380 -24.49 -0.90 -11.56
C ILE A 380 -25.30 0.23 -10.92
N ASP A 381 -24.87 0.72 -9.76
CA ASP A 381 -25.63 1.70 -8.98
C ASP A 381 -25.37 3.15 -9.45
N GLU A 382 -24.46 3.34 -10.42
CA GLU A 382 -23.99 4.64 -10.91
C GLU A 382 -23.56 5.62 -9.80
N THR A 383 -23.24 5.12 -8.60
CA THR A 383 -22.90 5.93 -7.42
C THR A 383 -21.71 6.86 -7.70
N TRP A 384 -20.85 6.46 -8.65
CA TRP A 384 -19.75 7.27 -9.13
C TRP A 384 -20.09 8.61 -9.75
N ARG A 385 -21.32 8.79 -10.24
CA ARG A 385 -21.78 10.05 -10.83
C ARG A 385 -22.12 11.12 -9.80
N HIS A 386 -22.41 10.71 -8.57
CA HIS A 386 -22.81 11.63 -7.49
C HIS A 386 -21.63 12.15 -6.68
N PHE A 387 -20.41 11.74 -7.02
CA PHE A 387 -19.24 12.19 -6.29
C PHE A 387 -18.91 13.62 -6.69
N PRO A 388 -18.76 14.54 -5.72
CA PRO A 388 -18.20 15.85 -6.01
C PRO A 388 -16.83 15.62 -6.66
N GLU A 389 -16.50 16.40 -7.70
CA GLU A 389 -15.11 16.44 -8.15
C GLU A 389 -14.26 16.68 -6.90
N PRO A 390 -13.23 15.85 -6.64
CA PRO A 390 -12.42 16.01 -5.46
C PRO A 390 -11.83 17.41 -5.55
N LEU A 391 -12.33 18.32 -4.70
CA LEU A 391 -11.73 19.61 -4.49
C LEU A 391 -10.33 19.28 -3.98
N ILE A 392 -9.35 19.35 -4.88
CA ILE A 392 -7.94 19.27 -4.53
C ILE A 392 -7.67 20.54 -3.71
N ASP A 393 -8.00 20.49 -2.43
CA ASP A 393 -7.68 21.57 -1.52
C ASP A 393 -6.21 21.41 -1.11
N LEU A 394 -5.32 21.83 -2.01
CA LEU A 394 -3.89 21.90 -1.75
C LEU A 394 -3.57 22.85 -0.58
N SER A 395 -4.50 23.73 -0.17
CA SER A 395 -4.28 24.59 1.00
C SER A 395 -4.29 23.81 2.31
N ARG A 396 -4.98 22.66 2.38
CA ARG A 396 -4.89 21.72 3.51
C ARG A 396 -3.58 20.93 3.59
N TRP A 397 -2.71 21.05 2.58
CA TRP A 397 -1.36 20.47 2.62
C TRP A 397 -0.35 21.38 3.32
N GLU A 398 -0.71 22.64 3.55
CA GLU A 398 0.01 23.46 4.53
C GLU A 398 -0.29 22.85 5.89
N LEU A 399 0.73 22.15 6.40
CA LEU A 399 0.79 21.58 7.73
C LEU A 399 0.10 22.54 8.71
N ASP A 400 -0.86 22.04 9.49
CA ASP A 400 -1.04 22.52 10.86
C ASP A 400 0.37 22.44 11.51
N THR A 401 1.12 23.55 11.45
CA THR A 401 2.44 23.70 12.07
C THR A 401 2.33 24.16 13.53
N ASP A 402 1.14 24.10 14.11
CA ASP A 402 0.89 24.47 15.51
C ASP A 402 0.99 23.28 16.47
#